data_AF-A0A117P2W4-F1
#
_entry.id   AF-A0A117P2W4-F1
#
_cell.length_a   1.000
_cell.length_b   1.000
_cell.length_c   1.000
_cell.angle_alpha   90.00
_cell.angle_beta   90.00
_cell.angle_gamma   90.00
#
_symmetry.space_group_name_H-M   'P 1'
#
loop_
_entity.id
_entity.type
_entity.pdbx_description
1 polymer ?
#
loop_
_entity_poly.entity_id
_entity_poly.type
_entity_poly.pdbx_seq_one_letter_code
_entity_poly.pdbx_strand_id
1 'polypeptide(L)'
;MAAEAPILDEFRRLRARVPQLTGALAAGVDGLVLAHDTPGVEPDGLAALTAAALGVAVRVTDATGRGGFRELLVRGANGYVATYAAGRTAVLTLLAQDGVNVGRLHLEGRRAGARIGELVDSEAAPVRKSPARGPAKEPAKPPATRPRAARATRTTTTGAGHSANPPSTTEN
;
A
#
# COMPACT_ATOMS: atom_id res chain seq x y z
N MET A 1 -13.14 -17.59 2.75
CA MET A 1 -12.29 -16.82 3.72
C MET A 1 -13.06 -15.59 4.22
N ALA A 2 -12.76 -15.01 5.38
CA ALA A 2 -13.58 -13.93 5.95
C ALA A 2 -13.66 -12.66 5.05
N ALA A 3 -12.65 -12.40 4.21
CA ALA A 3 -12.66 -11.31 3.23
C ALA A 3 -13.41 -11.61 1.92
N GLU A 4 -13.79 -12.86 1.66
CA GLU A 4 -14.34 -13.28 0.35
C GLU A 4 -15.65 -12.57 0.01
N ALA A 5 -16.63 -12.56 0.93
CA ALA A 5 -17.91 -11.90 0.72
C ALA A 5 -17.75 -10.37 0.49
N PRO A 6 -16.98 -9.62 1.32
CA PRO A 6 -16.66 -8.22 1.04
C PRO A 6 -16.00 -7.97 -0.33
N ILE A 7 -15.14 -8.87 -0.80
CA ILE A 7 -14.50 -8.74 -2.12
C ILE A 7 -15.53 -8.94 -3.25
N LEU A 8 -16.41 -9.94 -3.13
CA LEU A 8 -17.49 -10.17 -4.09
C LEU A 8 -18.45 -8.96 -4.16
N ASP A 9 -18.72 -8.32 -3.03
CA ASP A 9 -19.50 -7.07 -2.98
C ASP A 9 -18.82 -5.94 -3.76
N GLU A 10 -17.50 -5.81 -3.65
CA GLU A 10 -16.74 -4.83 -4.41
C GLU A 10 -16.76 -5.15 -5.92
N PHE A 11 -16.70 -6.41 -6.33
CA PHE A 11 -16.86 -6.81 -7.74
C PHE A 11 -18.22 -6.40 -8.29
N ARG A 12 -19.30 -6.63 -7.54
CA ARG A 12 -20.65 -6.19 -7.94
C ARG A 12 -20.72 -4.68 -8.13
N ARG A 13 -20.15 -3.90 -7.21
CA ARG A 13 -20.06 -2.43 -7.32
C ARG A 13 -19.19 -2.00 -8.51
N LEU A 14 -18.11 -2.72 -8.79
CA LEU A 14 -17.21 -2.44 -9.90
C LEU A 14 -17.90 -2.66 -11.24
N ARG A 15 -18.62 -3.77 -11.42
CA ARG A 15 -19.38 -4.06 -12.64
C ARG A 15 -20.51 -3.04 -12.88
N ALA A 16 -21.14 -2.54 -11.83
CA ALA A 16 -22.10 -1.43 -11.94
C ALA A 16 -21.45 -0.11 -12.44
N ARG A 17 -20.18 0.13 -12.08
CA ARG A 17 -19.42 1.31 -12.51
C ARG A 17 -18.71 1.11 -13.84
N VAL A 18 -18.49 -0.11 -14.29
CA VAL A 18 -17.84 -0.44 -15.58
C VAL A 18 -18.67 -1.53 -16.27
N PRO A 19 -19.72 -1.15 -17.04
CA PRO A 19 -20.64 -2.13 -17.63
C PRO A 19 -19.99 -3.13 -18.59
N GLN A 20 -18.88 -2.76 -19.25
CA GLN A 20 -18.13 -3.63 -20.16
C GLN A 20 -17.18 -4.63 -19.45
N LEU A 21 -17.20 -4.67 -18.12
CA LEU A 21 -16.41 -5.61 -17.32
C LEU A 21 -17.04 -7.01 -17.36
N THR A 22 -16.33 -7.97 -17.94
CA THR A 22 -16.77 -9.36 -18.10
C THR A 22 -16.28 -10.27 -16.98
N GLY A 23 -15.26 -9.88 -16.23
CA GLY A 23 -14.73 -10.69 -15.15
C GLY A 23 -13.90 -9.90 -14.15
N ALA A 24 -13.84 -10.37 -12.91
CA ALA A 24 -12.99 -9.85 -11.85
C ALA A 24 -12.45 -10.99 -10.98
N LEU A 25 -11.17 -10.92 -10.64
CA LEU A 25 -10.46 -11.89 -9.82
C LEU A 25 -9.62 -11.13 -8.79
N ALA A 26 -9.72 -11.53 -7.53
CA ALA A 26 -8.77 -11.16 -6.49
C ALA A 26 -7.94 -12.39 -6.15
N ALA A 27 -6.63 -12.26 -6.23
CA ALA A 27 -5.70 -13.35 -5.95
C ALA A 27 -4.53 -12.85 -5.12
N GLY A 28 -3.89 -13.76 -4.38
CA GLY A 28 -2.61 -13.51 -3.75
C GLY A 28 -1.52 -13.30 -4.79
N VAL A 29 -0.41 -12.67 -4.37
CA VAL A 29 0.79 -12.55 -5.20
C VAL A 29 1.47 -13.90 -5.49
N ASP A 30 1.07 -14.95 -4.76
CA ASP A 30 1.45 -16.35 -4.94
C ASP A 30 0.56 -17.10 -5.95
N GLY A 31 -0.50 -16.47 -6.47
CA GLY A 31 -1.43 -17.08 -7.42
C GLY A 31 -2.56 -17.86 -6.78
N LEU A 32 -2.79 -17.75 -5.47
CA LEU A 32 -3.95 -18.36 -4.81
C LEU A 32 -5.19 -17.46 -4.92
N VAL A 33 -6.34 -18.03 -5.28
CA VAL A 33 -7.60 -17.29 -5.42
C VAL A 33 -8.13 -16.85 -4.06
N LEU A 34 -8.47 -15.57 -3.93
CA LEU A 34 -9.13 -15.00 -2.76
C LEU A 34 -10.65 -14.88 -2.98
N ALA A 35 -11.06 -14.44 -4.17
CA ALA A 35 -12.44 -14.38 -4.63
C ALA A 35 -12.48 -14.19 -6.16
N HIS A 36 -13.53 -14.65 -6.83
CA HIS A 36 -13.67 -14.50 -8.27
C HIS A 36 -15.12 -14.31 -8.72
N ASP A 37 -15.30 -13.58 -9.82
CA ASP A 37 -16.50 -13.47 -10.64
C ASP A 37 -16.01 -13.44 -12.11
N THR A 38 -15.66 -14.63 -12.62
CA THR A 38 -15.00 -14.81 -13.92
C THR A 38 -15.74 -15.85 -14.79
N PRO A 39 -16.94 -15.53 -15.31
CA PRO A 39 -17.71 -16.47 -16.10
C PRO A 39 -16.93 -16.98 -17.31
N GLY A 40 -16.87 -18.31 -17.48
CA GLY A 40 -16.20 -18.95 -18.61
C GLY A 40 -14.66 -18.92 -18.57
N VAL A 41 -14.06 -18.49 -17.45
CA VAL A 41 -12.60 -18.50 -17.24
C VAL A 41 -12.28 -19.25 -15.97
N GLU A 42 -11.31 -20.15 -16.04
CA GLU A 42 -10.85 -20.93 -14.90
C GLU A 42 -10.07 -20.04 -13.90
N PRO A 43 -10.58 -19.83 -12.67
CA PRO A 43 -9.99 -18.87 -11.71
C PRO A 43 -8.56 -19.22 -11.29
N ASP A 44 -8.25 -20.48 -11.00
CA ASP A 44 -6.93 -20.88 -10.50
C ASP A 44 -5.87 -20.67 -11.59
N GLY A 45 -6.22 -21.01 -12.84
CA GLY A 45 -5.37 -20.76 -14.00
C GLY A 45 -5.13 -19.27 -14.23
N LEU A 46 -6.18 -18.44 -14.13
CA LEU A 46 -6.04 -16.99 -14.26
C LEU A 46 -5.21 -16.37 -13.12
N ALA A 47 -5.34 -16.88 -11.89
CA ALA A 47 -4.57 -16.43 -10.74
C ALA A 47 -3.08 -16.75 -10.91
N ALA A 48 -2.74 -17.97 -11.31
CA ALA A 48 -1.36 -18.39 -11.58
C ALA A 48 -0.71 -17.55 -12.70
N LEU A 49 -1.43 -17.32 -13.81
CA LEU A 49 -0.95 -16.48 -14.91
C LEU A 49 -0.78 -15.02 -14.48
N THR A 50 -1.71 -14.50 -13.67
CA THR A 50 -1.61 -13.15 -13.10
C THR A 50 -0.35 -13.03 -12.22
N ALA A 51 -0.09 -14.00 -11.35
CA ALA A 51 1.08 -14.00 -10.47
C ALA A 51 2.39 -14.04 -11.27
N ALA A 52 2.45 -14.87 -12.31
CA ALA A 52 3.60 -14.92 -13.22
C ALA A 52 3.81 -13.57 -13.95
N ALA A 53 2.74 -12.99 -14.51
CA ALA A 53 2.79 -11.70 -15.19
C ALA A 53 3.19 -10.55 -14.23
N LEU A 54 2.69 -10.56 -12.99
CA LEU A 54 3.09 -9.63 -11.95
C LEU A 54 4.58 -9.72 -11.66
N GLY A 55 5.13 -10.93 -11.52
CA GLY A 55 6.56 -11.15 -11.29
C GLY A 55 7.43 -10.55 -12.40
N VAL A 56 7.00 -10.68 -13.66
CA VAL A 56 7.65 -10.03 -14.81
C VAL A 56 7.49 -8.51 -14.73
N ALA A 57 6.28 -8.00 -14.50
CA ALA A 57 6.00 -6.58 -14.46
C ALA A 57 6.81 -5.85 -13.38
N VAL A 58 6.93 -6.42 -12.18
CA VAL A 58 7.76 -5.88 -11.09
C VAL A 58 9.23 -5.78 -11.50
N ARG A 59 9.77 -6.80 -12.16
CA ARG A 59 11.17 -6.79 -12.65
C ARG A 59 11.38 -5.76 -13.76
N VAL A 60 10.41 -5.62 -14.66
CA VAL A 60 10.47 -4.62 -15.73
C VAL A 60 10.44 -3.20 -15.14
N THR A 61 9.55 -2.93 -14.19
CA THR A 61 9.47 -1.59 -13.56
C THR A 61 10.75 -1.25 -12.79
N ASP A 62 11.34 -2.23 -12.11
CA ASP A 62 12.61 -2.07 -11.41
C ASP A 62 13.77 -1.82 -12.38
N ALA A 63 13.95 -2.71 -13.36
CA ALA A 63 15.03 -2.62 -14.36
C ALA A 63 15.00 -1.33 -15.20
N THR A 64 13.84 -0.71 -15.34
CA THR A 64 13.65 0.55 -16.10
C THR A 64 13.59 1.79 -15.20
N GLY A 65 13.77 1.64 -13.88
CA GLY A 65 13.73 2.75 -12.93
C GLY A 65 12.36 3.45 -12.85
N ARG A 66 11.25 2.73 -13.10
CA ARG A 66 9.88 3.25 -12.98
C ARG A 66 9.30 3.12 -11.56
N GLY A 67 10.07 2.56 -10.63
CA GLY A 67 9.65 2.33 -9.25
C GLY A 67 8.81 1.07 -9.08
N GLY A 68 7.98 1.04 -8.03
CA GLY A 68 7.15 -0.12 -7.71
C GLY A 68 6.01 -0.34 -8.71
N PHE A 69 5.64 -1.60 -8.90
CA PHE A 69 4.48 -2.00 -9.71
C PHE A 69 3.20 -1.29 -9.22
N ARG A 70 2.40 -0.79 -10.17
CA ARG A 70 1.11 -0.15 -9.89
C ARG A 70 -0.01 -0.88 -10.61
N GLU A 71 0.16 -1.10 -11.90
CA GLU A 71 -0.81 -1.77 -12.75
C GLU A 71 -0.15 -2.33 -14.02
N LEU A 72 -0.80 -3.33 -14.62
CA LEU A 72 -0.48 -3.92 -15.92
C LEU A 72 -1.75 -3.90 -16.77
N LEU A 73 -1.64 -3.52 -18.04
CA LEU A 73 -2.72 -3.62 -19.01
C LEU A 73 -2.25 -4.46 -20.21
N VAL A 74 -3.01 -5.48 -20.54
CA VAL A 74 -2.82 -6.32 -21.73
C VAL A 74 -4.04 -6.10 -22.63
N ARG A 75 -3.80 -5.70 -23.89
CA ARG A 75 -4.82 -5.66 -24.92
C ARG A 75 -4.71 -6.90 -25.79
N GLY A 76 -5.77 -7.69 -25.84
CA GLY A 76 -5.95 -8.77 -26.80
C GLY A 76 -6.89 -8.35 -27.93
N ALA A 77 -7.03 -9.22 -28.94
CA ALA A 77 -7.94 -8.98 -30.06
C ALA A 77 -9.42 -8.84 -29.64
N ASN A 78 -9.79 -9.40 -28.48
CA ASN A 78 -11.17 -9.50 -28.02
C ASN A 78 -11.44 -8.71 -26.74
N GLY A 79 -10.51 -7.86 -26.29
CA GLY A 79 -10.66 -7.10 -25.06
C GLY A 79 -9.39 -6.88 -24.28
N TYR A 80 -9.55 -6.61 -22.99
CA TYR A 80 -8.47 -6.20 -22.09
C TYR A 80 -8.41 -7.09 -20.86
N VAL A 81 -7.18 -7.33 -20.40
CA VAL A 81 -6.87 -7.84 -19.07
C VAL A 81 -6.10 -6.74 -18.34
N ALA A 82 -6.63 -6.28 -17.21
CA ALA A 82 -6.00 -5.24 -16.41
C ALA A 82 -5.75 -5.74 -14.98
N THR A 83 -4.51 -5.70 -14.52
CA THR A 83 -4.12 -6.13 -13.18
C THR A 83 -3.66 -4.92 -12.37
N TYR A 84 -4.17 -4.77 -11.16
CA TYR A 84 -3.87 -3.67 -10.24
C TYR A 84 -3.35 -4.24 -8.93
N ALA A 85 -2.37 -3.56 -8.33
CA ALA A 85 -1.96 -3.88 -6.96
C ALA A 85 -3.14 -3.70 -5.98
N ALA A 86 -3.32 -4.66 -5.07
CA ALA A 86 -4.36 -4.63 -4.05
C ALA A 86 -3.76 -4.94 -2.66
N GLY A 87 -3.33 -3.89 -1.95
CA GLY A 87 -2.65 -4.05 -0.66
C GLY A 87 -1.23 -4.60 -0.82
N ARG A 88 -0.72 -5.28 0.22
CA ARG A 88 0.65 -5.82 0.21
C ARG A 88 0.76 -7.21 -0.39
N THR A 89 -0.30 -8.01 -0.27
CA THR A 89 -0.25 -9.45 -0.55
C THR A 89 -1.23 -9.91 -1.62
N ALA A 90 -1.98 -9.00 -2.24
CA ALA A 90 -2.98 -9.34 -3.25
C ALA A 90 -2.91 -8.46 -4.51
N VAL A 91 -3.57 -8.95 -5.55
CA VAL A 91 -3.77 -8.29 -6.84
C VAL A 91 -5.22 -8.44 -7.29
N LEU A 92 -5.72 -7.40 -7.97
CA LEU A 92 -7.02 -7.40 -8.64
C LEU A 92 -6.80 -7.52 -10.15
N THR A 93 -7.31 -8.59 -10.76
CA THR A 93 -7.32 -8.77 -12.23
C THR A 93 -8.73 -8.59 -12.77
N LEU A 94 -8.86 -7.77 -13.80
CA LEU A 94 -10.11 -7.40 -14.46
C LEU A 94 -10.09 -7.86 -15.92
N LEU A 95 -11.20 -8.45 -16.37
CA LEU A 95 -11.45 -8.79 -17.77
C LEU A 95 -12.50 -7.84 -18.32
N ALA A 96 -12.23 -7.24 -19.47
CA ALA A 96 -13.13 -6.28 -20.11
C ALA A 96 -13.21 -6.47 -21.62
N GLN A 97 -14.33 -6.10 -22.22
CA GLN A 97 -14.54 -6.14 -23.68
C GLN A 97 -13.67 -5.09 -24.41
N ASP A 98 -13.46 -5.26 -25.72
CA ASP A 98 -12.65 -4.34 -26.54
C ASP A 98 -13.21 -2.90 -26.57
N GLY A 99 -14.53 -2.73 -26.44
CA GLY A 99 -15.20 -1.43 -26.38
C GLY A 99 -15.14 -0.74 -25.00
N VAL A 100 -14.40 -1.24 -24.02
CA VAL A 100 -14.30 -0.63 -22.70
C VAL A 100 -13.63 0.74 -22.77
N ASN A 101 -14.15 1.71 -22.01
CA ASN A 101 -13.41 2.95 -21.78
C ASN A 101 -12.21 2.66 -20.85
N VAL A 102 -11.01 2.60 -21.42
CA VAL A 102 -9.76 2.26 -20.71
C VAL A 102 -9.47 3.24 -19.56
N GLY A 103 -9.72 4.54 -19.76
CA GLY A 103 -9.56 5.53 -18.69
C GLY A 103 -10.46 5.25 -17.48
N ARG A 104 -11.73 4.90 -17.74
CA ARG A 104 -12.69 4.50 -16.70
C ARG A 104 -12.31 3.17 -16.05
N LEU A 105 -11.79 2.20 -16.83
CA LEU A 105 -11.28 0.93 -16.32
C LEU A 105 -10.15 1.16 -15.30
N HIS A 106 -9.19 2.02 -15.62
CA HIS A 106 -8.11 2.37 -14.67
C HIS A 106 -8.62 3.13 -13.45
N LEU A 107 -9.50 4.13 -13.63
CA LEU A 107 -10.05 4.90 -12.52
C LEU A 107 -10.74 3.99 -11.50
N GLU A 108 -11.64 3.13 -11.98
CA GLU A 108 -12.43 2.27 -11.12
C GLU A 108 -11.64 1.05 -10.63
N GLY A 109 -10.74 0.51 -11.46
CA GLY A 109 -9.84 -0.58 -11.11
C GLY A 109 -8.88 -0.22 -9.99
N ARG A 110 -8.23 0.96 -10.05
CA ARG A 110 -7.37 1.46 -8.96
C ARG A 110 -8.15 1.65 -7.67
N ARG A 111 -9.37 2.21 -7.76
CA ARG A 111 -10.25 2.42 -6.61
C ARG A 111 -10.68 1.10 -5.97
N ALA A 112 -11.04 0.11 -6.78
CA ALA A 112 -11.41 -1.22 -6.29
C ALA A 112 -10.20 -1.96 -5.71
N GLY A 113 -9.03 -1.90 -6.37
CA GLY A 113 -7.79 -2.50 -5.89
C GLY A 113 -7.37 -1.95 -4.52
N ALA A 114 -7.48 -0.63 -4.31
CA ALA A 114 -7.24 -0.02 -3.00
C ALA A 114 -8.16 -0.58 -1.91
N ARG A 115 -9.48 -0.67 -2.17
CA ARG A 115 -10.45 -1.21 -1.22
C ARG A 115 -10.24 -2.69 -0.92
N ILE A 116 -9.97 -3.50 -1.94
CA ILE A 116 -9.65 -4.92 -1.76
C ILE A 116 -8.36 -5.06 -0.95
N GLY A 117 -7.37 -4.20 -1.20
CA GLY A 117 -6.15 -4.14 -0.41
C GLY A 117 -6.42 -3.88 1.07
N GLU A 118 -7.29 -2.94 1.40
CA GLU A 118 -7.71 -2.66 2.78
C GLU A 118 -8.36 -3.89 3.43
N LEU A 119 -9.23 -4.60 2.70
CA LEU A 119 -9.90 -5.81 3.19
C LEU A 119 -8.90 -6.93 3.49
N VAL A 120 -7.98 -7.20 2.56
CA VAL A 120 -6.99 -8.28 2.68
C VAL A 120 -5.94 -7.95 3.76
N ASP A 121 -5.43 -6.72 3.77
CA ASP A 121 -4.42 -6.29 4.74
C ASP A 121 -4.95 -6.26 6.17
N SER A 122 -6.26 -6.01 6.35
CA SER A 122 -6.91 -6.02 7.68
C SER A 122 -7.00 -7.43 8.27
N GLU A 123 -7.11 -8.46 7.43
CA GLU A 123 -7.08 -9.86 7.89
C GLU A 123 -5.66 -10.37 8.16
N ALA A 124 -4.68 -9.86 7.42
CA ALA A 124 -3.27 -10.22 7.59
C ALA A 124 -2.60 -9.52 8.79
N ALA A 125 -3.26 -8.57 9.44
CA ALA A 125 -2.70 -7.89 10.60
C ALA A 125 -2.55 -8.88 11.78
N PRO A 126 -1.34 -9.06 12.36
CA PRO A 126 -1.21 -9.83 13.57
C PRO A 126 -2.05 -9.15 14.65
N VAL A 127 -2.86 -9.93 15.37
CA VAL A 127 -3.52 -9.51 16.62
C VAL A 127 -2.51 -8.68 17.40
N ARG A 128 -2.74 -7.37 17.48
CA ARG A 128 -1.87 -6.47 18.24
C ARG A 128 -1.86 -7.05 19.66
N LYS A 129 -0.73 -7.58 20.12
CA LYS A 129 -0.51 -7.79 21.55
C LYS A 129 -0.82 -6.44 22.18
N SER A 130 -1.93 -6.37 22.93
CA SER A 130 -2.25 -5.22 23.77
C SER A 130 -0.96 -4.81 24.46
N PRO A 131 -0.57 -3.52 24.46
CA PRO A 131 0.59 -3.11 25.22
C PRO A 131 0.32 -3.57 26.64
N ALA A 132 1.17 -4.49 27.12
CA ALA A 132 1.17 -4.91 28.50
C ALA A 132 1.17 -3.62 29.30
N ARG A 133 0.11 -3.42 30.09
CA ARG A 133 0.04 -2.38 31.11
C ARG A 133 1.34 -2.49 31.89
N GLY A 134 2.25 -1.54 31.70
CA GLY A 134 3.54 -1.54 32.37
C GLY A 134 3.36 -1.72 33.87
N PRO A 135 4.33 -2.30 34.58
CA PRO A 135 4.21 -2.51 36.01
C PRO A 135 3.93 -1.16 36.66
N ALA A 136 2.87 -1.12 37.47
CA ALA A 136 2.47 0.06 38.22
C ALA A 136 3.69 0.58 39.00
N LYS A 137 4.05 1.84 38.74
CA LYS A 137 5.03 2.57 39.53
C LYS A 137 4.48 2.67 40.95
N GLU A 138 5.12 1.97 41.87
CA GLU A 138 4.91 2.08 43.31
C GLU A 138 5.18 3.53 43.77
N PRO A 139 4.35 4.14 44.64
CA PRO A 139 4.55 5.53 45.04
C PRO A 139 5.76 5.65 45.96
N ALA A 140 6.83 6.28 45.48
CA ALA A 140 7.99 6.62 46.29
C ALA A 140 7.63 7.68 47.35
N LYS A 141 7.96 7.38 48.62
CA LYS A 141 7.88 8.31 49.75
C LYS A 141 8.71 9.59 49.49
N PRO A 142 8.26 10.77 49.97
CA PRO A 142 8.96 12.03 49.76
C PRO A 142 10.24 12.11 50.62
N PRO A 143 11.41 12.51 50.08
CA PRO A 143 12.54 12.86 50.91
C PRO A 143 12.44 14.29 51.43
N ALA A 144 12.82 14.42 52.70
CA ALA A 144 12.72 15.61 53.54
C ALA A 144 13.55 16.81 53.06
N THR A 145 12.98 17.98 53.32
CA THR A 145 13.52 19.33 53.17
C THR A 145 14.80 19.53 53.99
N ARG A 146 15.89 20.00 53.36
CA ARG A 146 17.05 20.60 54.06
C ARG A 146 17.32 22.01 53.52
N PRO A 147 17.39 23.05 54.38
CA PRO A 147 17.62 24.42 53.94
C PRO A 147 19.12 24.79 53.83
N ARG A 148 19.43 25.43 52.69
CA ARG A 148 20.29 26.61 52.44
C ARG A 148 21.73 26.66 53.00
N ALA A 149 22.68 26.87 52.07
CA ALA A 149 23.78 27.81 52.26
C ALA A 149 24.13 28.47 50.91
N ALA A 150 24.51 29.75 50.98
CA ALA A 150 24.65 30.65 49.85
C ALA A 150 26.13 30.87 49.44
N ARG A 151 26.31 31.25 48.17
CA ARG A 151 27.24 32.28 47.64
C ARG A 151 28.69 31.91 47.30
N ALA A 152 29.05 32.10 46.02
CA ALA A 152 30.06 33.05 45.47
C ALA A 152 30.19 32.79 43.94
N THR A 153 29.69 33.65 43.05
CA THR A 153 30.36 34.75 42.30
C THR A 153 31.68 34.44 41.56
N ARG A 154 31.72 34.96 40.31
CA ARG A 154 32.85 35.21 39.35
C ARG A 154 33.18 34.04 38.40
N THR A 155 33.48 34.22 37.10
CA THR A 155 33.94 35.40 36.34
C THR A 155 33.53 35.29 34.85
N THR A 156 33.40 36.45 34.22
CA THR A 156 33.26 36.79 32.79
C THR A 156 34.32 36.18 31.87
N THR A 157 34.02 36.07 30.55
CA THR A 157 34.76 36.58 29.36
C THR A 157 34.12 35.91 28.11
N THR A 158 33.26 36.55 27.33
CA THR A 158 33.48 37.54 26.23
C THR A 158 34.15 36.95 24.97
N GLY A 159 33.48 37.12 23.81
CA GLY A 159 34.00 36.93 22.45
C GLY A 159 33.10 36.00 21.61
N ALA A 160 32.06 36.46 20.90
CA ALA A 160 32.12 37.25 19.65
C ALA A 160 33.20 36.67 18.71
N GLY A 161 32.89 35.94 17.65
CA GLY A 161 32.03 36.33 16.53
C GLY A 161 32.93 36.50 15.30
N HIS A 162 32.72 35.69 14.25
CA HIS A 162 33.21 35.85 12.87
C HIS A 162 32.11 35.19 12.01
N SER A 163 31.23 35.89 11.27
CA SER A 163 31.45 36.76 10.09
C SER A 163 32.26 36.04 9.00
N ALA A 164 31.90 35.93 7.72
CA ALA A 164 30.70 36.20 6.91
C ALA A 164 31.01 35.68 5.47
N ASN A 165 30.01 35.15 4.75
CA ASN A 165 29.73 35.25 3.29
C ASN A 165 30.79 34.83 2.20
N PRO A 166 30.42 34.75 0.89
CA PRO A 166 29.22 34.22 0.19
C PRO A 166 29.64 33.32 -1.05
N PRO A 167 28.79 33.05 -2.09
CA PRO A 167 28.95 31.91 -3.01
C PRO A 167 29.77 32.19 -4.28
N SER A 168 30.26 31.14 -4.92
CA SER A 168 30.80 31.17 -6.28
C SER A 168 29.84 30.53 -7.29
N THR A 169 29.42 31.35 -8.25
CA THR A 169 28.81 31.10 -9.56
C THR A 169 29.61 30.11 -10.41
N THR A 170 28.98 29.52 -11.44
CA THR A 170 29.42 29.21 -12.84
C THR A 170 28.68 27.93 -13.28
N GLU A 171 27.57 28.02 -14.03
CA GLU A 171 27.50 27.95 -15.51
C GLU A 171 28.16 26.70 -16.13
N ASN A 172 27.33 25.76 -16.59
CA ASN A 172 27.23 25.30 -17.98
C ASN A 172 26.01 24.39 -18.18
#